data_AF-A0A316QNU0-F1
#
_entry.id   AF-A0A316QNU0-F1
#
_cell.length_a   1.000
_cell.length_b   1.000
_cell.length_c   1.000
_cell.angle_alpha   90.00
_cell.angle_beta   90.00
_cell.angle_gamma   90.00
#
_symmetry.space_group_name_H-M   'P 1'
#
loop_
_entity.id
_entity.type
_entity.pdbx_description
1 polymer ?
#
loop_
_entity_poly.entity_id
_entity_poly.type
_entity_poly.pdbx_seq_one_letter_code
_entity_poly.pdbx_strand_id
1 'polypeptide(L)'
;MDKRSEPVQIQEIVNRKFSRAFQGYDIGEVDAFLDEIIRDMERMEQELQLLELRNKMLLEELARANVQSGFLDPLPEPEKQEESGEGPSC
;
A
#
# COMPACT_ATOMS: atom_id res chain seq x y z
N MET A 1 13.44 -9.47 13.32
CA MET A 1 13.46 -9.01 11.92
C MET A 1 12.21 -9.57 11.26
N ASP A 2 11.08 -8.90 11.49
CA ASP A 2 9.84 -9.21 10.79
C ASP A 2 10.06 -8.90 9.32
N LYS A 3 10.26 -9.94 8.52
CA LYS A 3 10.17 -9.82 7.07
C LYS A 3 8.72 -9.41 6.80
N ARG A 4 8.47 -8.11 6.65
CA ARG A 4 7.20 -7.63 6.12
C ARG A 4 7.11 -8.23 4.72
N SER A 5 6.31 -9.28 4.60
CA SER A 5 5.94 -9.82 3.30
C SER A 5 5.20 -8.71 2.58
N GLU A 6 5.60 -8.42 1.34
CA GLU A 6 4.87 -7.47 0.51
C GLU A 6 3.39 -7.87 0.42
N PRO A 7 2.46 -6.90 0.49
CA PRO A 7 1.05 -7.20 0.39
C PRO A 7 0.74 -7.80 -0.99
N VAL A 8 -0.02 -8.89 -1.00
CA VAL A 8 -0.48 -9.54 -2.23
C VAL A 8 -1.32 -8.55 -3.03
N GLN A 9 -1.04 -8.41 -4.32
CA GLN A 9 -1.82 -7.53 -5.20
C GLN A 9 -3.12 -8.21 -5.64
N ILE A 10 -4.19 -7.44 -5.85
CA ILE A 10 -5.48 -7.97 -6.33
C ILE A 10 -5.32 -8.78 -7.62
N GLN A 11 -4.47 -8.30 -8.55
CA GLN A 11 -4.20 -8.99 -9.81
C GLN A 11 -3.53 -10.36 -9.60
N GLU A 12 -2.74 -10.53 -8.55
CA GLU A 12 -2.14 -11.82 -8.21
C GLU A 12 -3.18 -12.81 -7.70
N ILE A 13 -4.18 -12.35 -6.95
CA ILE A 13 -5.30 -13.17 -6.48
C ILE A 13 -6.15 -13.64 -7.66
N VAL A 14 -6.56 -12.71 -8.53
CA VAL A 14 -7.40 -13.00 -9.71
C VAL A 14 -6.73 -13.99 -10.67
N ASN A 15 -5.42 -13.83 -10.89
CA ASN A 15 -4.67 -14.69 -11.81
C ASN A 15 -4.18 -16.00 -11.17
N ARG A 16 -4.36 -16.17 -9.86
CA ARG A 16 -3.90 -17.36 -9.16
C ARG A 16 -4.65 -18.59 -9.66
N LYS A 17 -3.89 -19.64 -10.03
CA LYS A 17 -4.44 -20.95 -10.34
C LYS A 17 -4.05 -21.93 -9.25
N PHE A 18 -5.05 -22.55 -8.63
CA PHE A 18 -4.86 -23.60 -7.65
C PHE A 18 -4.88 -24.97 -8.33
N SER A 19 -4.00 -25.88 -7.90
CA SER A 19 -4.02 -27.27 -8.32
C SER A 19 -5.18 -28.01 -7.65
N ARG A 20 -5.74 -29.01 -8.34
CA ARG A 20 -6.77 -29.89 -7.77
C ARG A 20 -6.13 -31.02 -6.99
N ALA A 21 -6.70 -31.34 -5.83
CA ALA A 21 -6.31 -32.47 -5.00
C ALA A 21 -7.53 -33.37 -4.74
N PHE A 22 -7.31 -34.67 -4.49
CA PHE A 22 -8.38 -35.65 -4.23
C PHE A 22 -9.23 -35.28 -3.00
N GLN A 23 -8.61 -34.62 -2.02
CA GLN A 23 -9.29 -33.99 -0.90
C GLN A 23 -8.82 -32.53 -0.87
N GLY A 24 -9.75 -31.59 -1.13
CA GLY A 24 -9.47 -30.17 -1.22
C GLY A 24 -10.74 -29.36 -1.02
N TYR A 25 -10.59 -28.04 -1.02
CA TYR A 25 -11.71 -27.12 -0.92
C TYR A 25 -12.59 -27.16 -2.17
N ASP A 26 -13.86 -26.85 -2.01
CA ASP A 26 -14.75 -26.63 -3.15
C ASP A 26 -14.30 -25.38 -3.91
N ILE A 27 -14.16 -25.50 -5.23
CA ILE A 27 -13.62 -24.42 -6.06
C ILE A 27 -14.58 -23.22 -6.04
N GLY A 28 -15.89 -23.45 -6.06
CA GLY A 28 -16.87 -22.37 -6.06
C GLY A 28 -16.93 -21.62 -4.72
N GLU A 29 -16.78 -22.33 -3.61
CA GLU A 29 -16.68 -21.72 -2.28
C GLU A 29 -15.40 -20.88 -2.15
N VAL A 30 -14.27 -21.39 -2.63
CA VAL A 30 -13.00 -20.64 -2.65
C VAL A 30 -13.11 -19.40 -3.53
N ASP A 31 -13.64 -19.53 -4.75
CA ASP A 31 -13.79 -18.40 -5.67
C ASP A 31 -14.70 -17.30 -5.06
N ALA A 32 -15.84 -17.68 -4.46
CA ALA A 32 -16.73 -16.74 -3.79
C ALA A 32 -16.06 -16.00 -2.62
N PHE A 33 -15.23 -16.72 -1.84
CA PHE A 33 -14.46 -16.11 -0.76
C PHE A 33 -13.35 -15.18 -1.28
N LEU A 34 -12.68 -15.53 -2.39
CA LEU A 34 -11.70 -14.65 -3.03
C LEU A 34 -12.35 -13.39 -3.59
N ASP A 35 -13.57 -13.47 -4.12
CA ASP A 35 -14.35 -12.30 -4.55
C ASP A 35 -14.72 -11.37 -3.37
N GLU A 36 -14.97 -11.91 -2.18
CA GLU A 36 -15.14 -11.11 -0.96
C GLU A 36 -13.85 -10.38 -0.58
N ILE A 37 -12.72 -11.09 -0.56
CA ILE A 37 -11.41 -10.49 -0.25
C ILE A 37 -11.06 -9.38 -1.24
N ILE A 38 -11.26 -9.62 -2.54
CA ILE A 38 -10.98 -8.61 -3.57
C ILE A 38 -11.79 -7.34 -3.33
N ARG A 39 -13.10 -7.46 -3.06
CA ARG A 39 -13.97 -6.31 -2.78
C ARG A 39 -13.51 -5.50 -1.56
N ASP A 40 -13.07 -6.19 -0.51
CA ASP A 40 -12.57 -5.53 0.69
C ASP A 40 -11.22 -4.86 0.45
N MET A 41 -10.33 -5.49 -0.32
CA MET A 41 -9.05 -4.90 -0.72
C MET A 41 -9.25 -3.65 -1.58
N GLU A 42 -10.15 -3.67 -2.56
CA GLU A 42 -10.47 -2.50 -3.39
C GLU A 42 -11.00 -1.35 -2.53
N ARG A 43 -11.84 -1.64 -1.54
CA ARG A 43 -12.36 -0.63 -0.60
C ARG A 43 -11.23 -0.02 0.23
N MET A 44 -10.36 -0.86 0.80
CA MET A 44 -9.22 -0.38 1.60
C MET A 44 -8.27 0.47 0.75
N GLU A 45 -8.02 0.09 -0.50
CA GLU A 45 -7.18 0.86 -1.41
C GLU A 45 -7.79 2.23 -1.72
N GLN A 46 -9.10 2.30 -1.96
CA GLN A 46 -9.81 3.57 -2.16
C GLN A 46 -9.75 4.47 -0.91
N GLU A 47 -9.95 3.90 0.27
CA GLU A 47 -9.86 4.63 1.54
C GLU A 47 -8.43 5.16 1.79
N LEU A 48 -7.41 4.35 1.50
CA LEU A 48 -6.01 4.75 1.60
C LEU A 48 -5.71 5.92 0.66
N GLN A 49 -6.09 5.82 -0.62
CA GLN A 49 -5.88 6.88 -1.60
C GLN A 49 -6.56 8.19 -1.18
N LEU A 50 -7.78 8.12 -0.63
CA LEU A 50 -8.49 9.28 -0.13
C LEU A 50 -7.77 9.93 1.06
N LEU A 51 -7.28 9.11 2.00
CA LEU A 51 -6.55 9.60 3.17
C LEU A 51 -5.21 10.23 2.78
N GLU A 52 -4.48 9.62 1.85
CA GLU A 52 -3.23 10.17 1.31
C GLU A 52 -3.45 11.51 0.61
N LEU A 53 -4.50 11.61 -0.21
CA LEU A 53 -4.88 12.87 -0.86
C LEU A 53 -5.21 13.95 0.17
N ARG A 54 -6.02 13.61 1.18
CA ARG A 54 -6.37 14.55 2.26
C ARG A 54 -5.14 15.00 3.03
N ASN A 55 -4.24 14.07 3.35
CA ASN A 55 -3.00 14.36 4.06
C ASN A 55 -2.14 15.33 3.23
N LYS A 56 -1.95 15.05 1.94
CA LYS A 56 -1.26 15.92 1.00
C LYS A 56 -1.85 17.34 0.98
N MET A 57 -3.17 17.47 0.83
CA MET A 57 -3.83 18.77 0.79
C MET A 57 -3.65 19.57 2.09
N LEU A 58 -3.73 18.91 3.25
CA LEU A 58 -3.51 19.54 4.55
C LEU A 58 -2.05 19.98 4.71
N LEU A 59 -1.09 19.16 4.29
CA LEU A 59 0.33 19.52 4.32
C LEU A 59 0.62 20.74 3.43
N GLU A 60 0.03 20.81 2.24
CA GLU A 60 0.15 21.98 1.37
C GLU A 60 -0.48 23.24 1.99
N GLU A 61 -1.62 23.10 2.67
CA GLU A 61 -2.26 24.22 3.38
C GLU A 61 -1.42 24.72 4.55
N LEU A 62 -0.87 23.81 5.35
CA LEU A 62 0.06 24.13 6.43
C LEU A 62 1.32 24.82 5.89
N ALA A 63 1.88 24.34 4.79
CA ALA A 63 3.05 24.96 4.16
C ALA A 63 2.75 26.41 3.73
N ARG A 64 1.59 26.65 3.11
CA ARG A 64 1.14 28.01 2.74
C ARG A 64 0.94 28.92 3.94
N ALA A 65 0.27 28.43 4.98
CA ALA A 65 0.01 29.19 6.20
C ALA A 65 1.31 29.50 6.97
N ASN A 66 2.24 28.56 6.98
CA ASN A 66 3.52 28.70 7.63
C ASN A 66 4.37 29.82 6.99
N VAL A 67 4.45 29.84 5.65
CA VAL A 67 5.11 30.92 4.89
C VAL A 67 4.48 32.29 5.16
N GLN A 68 3.15 32.36 5.35
CA GLN A 68 2.47 33.62 5.70
C GLN A 68 2.72 34.07 7.14
N SER A 69 2.92 33.13 8.07
CA SER A 69 3.13 33.41 9.49
C SER A 69 4.59 33.76 9.86
N GLY A 70 5.55 33.42 9.00
CA GLY A 70 6.97 33.69 9.21
C GLY A 70 7.59 33.05 10.46
N PHE A 71 6.95 32.03 11.05
CA PHE A 71 7.28 31.54 12.40
C PHE A 71 7.71 30.07 12.49
N LEU A 72 7.51 29.21 11.47
CA LEU A 72 8.13 27.87 11.46
C LEU A 72 8.92 27.63 10.17
N ASP A 73 10.01 26.89 10.28
CA ASP A 73 10.78 26.41 9.13
C ASP A 73 9.90 25.51 8.23
N PRO A 74 10.21 25.39 6.92
CA PRO A 74 9.51 24.48 6.03
C PRO A 74 9.51 23.05 6.58
N LEU A 75 8.37 22.37 6.50
CA LEU A 75 8.25 20.98 6.93
C LEU A 75 9.25 20.11 6.14
N PRO A 76 10.07 19.26 6.79
CA PRO A 76 10.98 18.38 6.08
C PRO A 76 10.19 17.49 5.11
N GLU A 77 10.63 17.42 3.86
CA GLU A 77 10.08 16.49 2.89
C GLU A 77 10.22 15.05 3.42
N PRO A 78 9.27 14.14 3.10
CA PRO A 78 9.40 12.75 3.51
C PRO A 78 10.69 12.17 2.92
N GLU A 79 11.63 11.83 3.79
CA GLU A 79 12.91 11.25 3.42
C GLU A 79 12.67 10.01 2.56
N LYS A 80 13.03 10.09 1.28
CA LYS A 80 13.15 8.90 0.43
C LYS A 80 14.24 8.05 1.05
N GLN A 81 13.89 6.86 1.53
CA GLN A 81 14.84 5.87 2.01
C GLN A 81 15.86 5.63 0.90
N GLU A 82 17.07 6.11 1.12
CA GLU A 82 18.23 5.79 0.31
C GLU A 82 18.52 4.29 0.52
N GLU A 83 18.09 3.45 -0.42
CA GLU A 83 18.65 2.11 -0.57
C GLU A 83 20.13 2.30 -0.94
N SER A 84 21.00 2.21 0.06
CA SER A 84 22.44 2.08 -0.13
C SER A 84 22.72 0.70 -0.73
N GLY A 85 22.70 0.63 -2.05
CA GLY A 85 23.28 -0.48 -2.80
C GLY A 85 24.79 -0.47 -2.63
N GLU A 86 25.30 -1.26 -1.68
CA GLU A 86 26.72 -1.61 -1.64
C GLU A 86 27.01 -2.70 -2.66
N GLY A 87 27.44 -2.26 -3.85
CA GLY A 87 28.20 -3.06 -4.81
C GLY A 87 29.64 -3.31 -4.34
N PRO A 88 30.43 -4.09 -5.10
CA PRO A 88 31.19 -5.22 -4.59
C PRO A 88 32.51 -4.83 -3.91
N SER A 89 32.85 -5.55 -2.84
CA SER A 89 34.23 -5.60 -2.32
C SER A 89 35.00 -6.72 -3.03
N CYS A 90 36.22 -6.40 -3.43
CA CYS A 90 37.16 -7.24 -4.20
C CYS A 90 37.45 -8.62 -3.60
#